data_AF-A0A538BN63-F1
#
_entry.id   AF-A0A538BN63-F1
#
_cell.length_a   1.000
_cell.length_b   1.000
_cell.length_c   1.000
_cell.angle_alpha   90.00
_cell.angle_beta   90.00
_cell.angle_gamma   90.00
#
_symmetry.space_group_name_H-M   'P 1'
#
loop_
_entity.id
_entity.type
_entity.pdbx_description
1 polymer ?
#
loop_
_entity_poly.entity_id
_entity_poly.type
_entity_poly.pdbx_seq_one_letter_code
_entity_poly.pdbx_strand_id
1 'polypeptide(L)'
;MSTPPLVTVGVVSYNRLHYLRTLMESARECVRYPRVQWILVDGNSVEPGLRTYVESLDFVGEKIFRDCTQVEAMNEIVERAEGEYLMMLPEDVQFVRRGEWLADMVELVRDHPEVGHVQFDAQRRPTLARHFTPRPLRVRGRELPLVRRPPRRLNTSSGAEFVGYGDVREPIGGAGIVTFVRTEIRRRLGPWRTSARHATLQDSGLGAEDEMIERYRRSSLRLEAFLMRYPAVADVVTDPRGTKARIRFGDRRYGRYAPPPEPPFYYRIWDEHELGRFASYEPAPPFEEFVLPRGFELPLDEAGNMLKTNVVTKQEPYEVIAP
;
A
#
# COMPACT_ATOMS: atom_id res chain seq x y z
N MET A 1 26.82 19.81 0.18
CA MET A 1 25.94 18.62 0.19
C MET A 1 24.70 18.99 -0.60
N SER A 2 24.27 18.16 -1.56
CA SER A 2 23.03 18.41 -2.32
C SER A 2 21.83 18.29 -1.40
N THR A 3 20.85 19.18 -1.54
CA THR A 3 19.56 19.05 -0.84
C THR A 3 18.88 17.75 -1.27
N PRO A 4 18.37 16.91 -0.34
CA PRO A 4 17.61 15.72 -0.70
C PRO A 4 16.40 16.09 -1.57
N PRO A 5 15.97 15.27 -2.53
CA PRO A 5 14.77 15.55 -3.34
C PRO A 5 13.50 15.56 -2.48
N LEU A 6 12.43 16.20 -2.95
CA LEU A 6 11.16 16.26 -2.21
C LEU A 6 10.34 14.99 -2.48
N VAL A 7 9.80 14.38 -1.42
CA VAL A 7 8.79 13.32 -1.51
C VAL A 7 7.42 13.88 -1.13
N THR A 8 6.42 13.71 -1.98
CA THR A 8 5.02 13.92 -1.60
C THR A 8 4.46 12.61 -1.05
N VAL A 9 3.90 12.64 0.17
CA VAL A 9 3.10 11.55 0.73
C VAL A 9 1.63 11.96 0.72
N GLY A 10 0.85 11.24 -0.07
CA GLY A 10 -0.59 11.41 -0.21
C GLY A 10 -1.36 10.35 0.57
N VAL A 11 -2.31 10.78 1.39
CA VAL A 11 -3.21 9.90 2.14
C VAL A 11 -4.65 10.13 1.69
N VAL A 12 -5.33 9.08 1.27
CA VAL A 12 -6.79 9.10 1.08
C VAL A 12 -7.47 8.59 2.34
N SER A 13 -8.57 9.23 2.75
CA SER A 13 -9.34 8.82 3.94
C SER A 13 -10.83 8.88 3.72
N TYR A 14 -11.56 7.91 4.26
CA TYR A 14 -13.01 7.96 4.38
C TYR A 14 -13.51 7.06 5.52
N ASN A 15 -14.10 7.67 6.55
CA ASN A 15 -14.93 7.02 7.57
C ASN A 15 -14.23 5.88 8.33
N ARG A 16 -12.92 5.99 8.56
CA ARG A 16 -12.08 4.99 9.25
C ARG A 16 -11.04 5.63 10.20
N LEU A 17 -11.51 6.47 11.12
CA LEU A 17 -10.71 7.20 12.13
C LEU A 17 -9.66 6.36 12.84
N HIS A 18 -9.99 5.16 13.31
CA HIS A 18 -9.04 4.31 14.04
C HIS A 18 -7.86 3.89 13.17
N TYR A 19 -8.10 3.59 11.89
CA TYR A 19 -7.05 3.21 10.98
C TYR A 19 -6.21 4.43 10.57
N LEU A 20 -6.88 5.53 10.22
CA LEU A 20 -6.21 6.79 9.89
C LEU A 20 -5.31 7.25 11.03
N ARG A 21 -5.80 7.18 12.27
CA ARG A 21 -5.00 7.53 13.45
C ARG A 21 -3.76 6.66 13.55
N THR A 22 -3.92 5.35 13.44
CA THR A 22 -2.78 4.42 13.49
C THR A 22 -1.77 4.69 12.36
N LEU A 23 -2.23 4.98 11.14
CA LEU A 23 -1.37 5.39 10.02
C LEU A 23 -0.56 6.64 10.35
N MET A 24 -1.25 7.73 10.73
CA MET A 24 -0.61 9.03 10.89
C MET A 24 0.30 9.10 12.11
N GLU A 25 -0.07 8.44 13.22
CA GLU A 25 0.81 8.34 14.40
C GLU A 25 2.04 7.45 14.10
N SER A 26 1.87 6.32 13.43
CA SER A 26 3.02 5.46 13.07
C SER A 26 3.93 6.14 12.05
N ALA A 27 3.40 6.99 11.18
CA ALA A 27 4.19 7.81 10.26
C ALA A 27 5.16 8.75 10.99
N ARG A 28 4.72 9.41 12.08
CA ARG A 28 5.59 10.28 12.90
C ARG A 28 6.77 9.51 13.51
N GLU A 29 6.58 8.24 13.85
CA GLU A 29 7.63 7.39 14.40
C GLU A 29 8.56 6.81 13.34
N CYS A 30 8.03 6.55 12.14
CA CYS A 30 8.69 5.71 11.15
C CYS A 30 9.33 6.47 9.99
N VAL A 31 8.78 7.62 9.61
CA VAL A 31 9.26 8.41 8.47
C VAL A 31 10.35 9.37 8.95
N ARG A 32 11.61 9.05 8.62
CA ARG A 32 12.80 9.88 8.97
C ARG A 32 13.30 10.78 7.85
N TYR A 33 12.73 10.64 6.65
CA TYR A 33 13.16 11.41 5.50
C TYR A 33 12.92 12.92 5.71
N PRO A 34 13.92 13.78 5.46
CA PRO A 34 13.89 15.16 5.93
C PRO A 34 13.01 16.10 5.08
N ARG A 35 12.67 15.73 3.84
CA ARG A 35 11.90 16.57 2.92
C ARG A 35 10.66 15.85 2.44
N VAL A 36 9.58 16.02 3.19
CA VAL A 36 8.28 15.42 2.91
C VAL A 36 7.19 16.48 2.84
N GLN A 37 6.42 16.48 1.76
CA GLN A 37 5.14 17.18 1.67
C GLN A 37 4.03 16.19 2.00
N TRP A 38 3.21 16.49 3.01
CA TRP A 38 2.07 15.65 3.38
C TRP A 38 0.76 16.27 2.88
N ILE A 39 0.00 15.48 2.12
CA ILE A 39 -1.32 15.84 1.60
C ILE A 39 -2.31 14.76 2.07
N LEU A 40 -3.38 15.18 2.74
CA LEU A 40 -4.46 14.29 3.14
C LEU A 40 -5.77 14.77 2.50
N VAL A 41 -6.38 13.90 1.71
CA VAL A 41 -7.71 14.12 1.13
C VAL A 41 -8.70 13.18 1.81
N ASP A 42 -9.61 13.79 2.58
CA ASP A 42 -10.73 13.13 3.22
C ASP A 42 -11.97 13.27 2.33
N GLY A 43 -12.63 12.14 2.05
CA GLY A 43 -13.86 12.03 1.26
C GLY A 43 -15.10 12.63 1.92
N ASN A 44 -14.92 13.66 2.76
CA ASN A 44 -15.91 14.29 3.62
C ASN A 44 -16.57 13.28 4.56
N SER A 45 -15.73 12.64 5.37
CA SER A 45 -16.14 11.67 6.39
C SER A 45 -17.16 12.27 7.35
N VAL A 46 -18.12 11.44 7.73
CA VAL A 46 -19.14 11.73 8.75
C VAL A 46 -18.84 11.06 10.08
N GLU A 47 -17.82 10.20 10.16
CA GLU A 47 -17.43 9.54 11.40
C GLU A 47 -17.04 10.54 12.51
N PRO A 48 -17.68 10.46 13.70
CA PRO A 48 -17.40 11.38 14.80
C PRO A 48 -15.92 11.45 15.17
N GLY A 49 -15.39 12.66 15.27
CA GLY A 49 -14.01 12.94 15.66
C GLY A 49 -12.96 12.76 14.56
N LEU A 50 -13.31 12.23 13.38
CA LEU A 50 -12.34 12.06 12.28
C LEU A 50 -11.82 13.40 11.79
N ARG A 51 -12.73 14.33 11.47
CA ARG A 51 -12.36 15.67 11.02
C ARG A 51 -11.49 16.40 12.04
N THR A 52 -11.91 16.41 13.30
CA THR A 52 -11.14 17.02 14.40
C THR A 52 -9.74 16.43 14.53
N TYR A 53 -9.62 15.11 14.34
CA TYR A 53 -8.31 14.46 14.33
C TYR A 53 -7.45 14.93 13.15
N VAL A 54 -7.97 14.93 11.92
CA VAL A 54 -7.23 15.41 10.75
C VAL A 54 -6.78 16.86 10.93
N GLU A 55 -7.67 17.71 11.42
CA GLU A 55 -7.37 19.12 11.71
C GLU A 55 -6.22 19.26 12.73
N SER A 56 -6.12 18.36 13.71
CA SER A 56 -5.04 18.34 14.73
C SER A 56 -3.66 17.94 14.20
N LEU A 57 -3.54 17.38 12.99
CA LEU A 57 -2.26 16.90 12.44
C LEU A 57 -1.38 18.06 11.98
N ASP A 58 -0.50 18.55 12.85
CA ASP A 58 0.38 19.70 12.59
C ASP A 58 1.37 19.53 11.42
N PHE A 59 1.84 18.32 11.15
CA PHE A 59 2.81 18.01 10.08
C PHE A 59 2.17 17.83 8.70
N VAL A 60 0.84 17.78 8.62
CA VAL A 60 0.12 17.67 7.36
C VAL A 60 -0.15 19.07 6.83
N GLY A 61 0.58 19.47 5.79
CA GLY A 61 0.50 20.81 5.22
C GLY A 61 -0.82 21.07 4.49
N GLU A 62 -1.34 20.08 3.77
CA GLU A 62 -2.59 20.20 3.02
C GLU A 62 -3.62 19.18 3.50
N LYS A 63 -4.76 19.68 4.00
CA LYS A 63 -5.90 18.89 4.48
C LYS A 63 -7.12 19.29 3.68
N ILE A 64 -7.67 18.37 2.90
CA ILE A 64 -8.78 18.65 1.98
C ILE A 64 -9.96 17.80 2.42
N PHE A 65 -11.08 18.46 2.72
CA PHE A 65 -12.35 17.82 3.04
C PHE A 65 -13.31 18.08 1.89
N ARG A 66 -13.62 17.03 1.11
CA ARG A 66 -14.46 17.16 -0.07
C ARG A 66 -15.24 15.88 -0.28
N ASP A 67 -16.52 16.02 -0.60
CA ASP A 67 -17.31 14.88 -1.08
C ASP A 67 -16.72 14.42 -2.42
N CYS A 68 -16.02 13.29 -2.37
CA CYS A 68 -15.30 12.75 -3.50
C CYS A 68 -15.07 11.25 -3.36
N THR A 69 -14.97 10.60 -4.50
CA THR A 69 -14.55 9.21 -4.58
C THR A 69 -13.05 9.06 -4.26
N GLN A 70 -12.63 7.84 -3.92
CA GLN A 70 -11.21 7.53 -3.75
C GLN A 70 -10.38 7.91 -4.99
N VAL A 71 -10.94 7.72 -6.20
CA VAL A 71 -10.29 8.08 -7.47
C VAL A 71 -10.05 9.57 -7.58
N GLU A 72 -11.05 10.39 -7.26
CA GLU A 72 -10.95 11.84 -7.27
C GLU A 72 -9.98 12.35 -6.19
N ALA A 73 -9.99 11.75 -5.00
CA ALA A 73 -9.05 12.06 -3.94
C ALA A 73 -7.59 11.78 -4.38
N MET A 74 -7.35 10.64 -5.03
CA MET A 74 -6.03 10.32 -5.57
C MET A 74 -5.59 11.29 -6.67
N ASN A 75 -6.51 11.71 -7.55
CA ASN A 75 -6.22 12.70 -8.59
C ASN A 75 -5.87 14.07 -7.99
N GLU A 76 -6.61 14.52 -6.98
CA GLU A 76 -6.35 15.76 -6.25
C GLU A 76 -4.94 15.77 -5.64
N ILE A 77 -4.52 14.66 -5.03
CA ILE A 77 -3.17 14.51 -4.48
C ILE A 77 -2.12 14.66 -5.59
N VAL A 78 -2.29 14.01 -6.74
CA VAL A 78 -1.32 14.08 -7.85
C VAL A 78 -1.20 15.48 -8.43
N GLU A 79 -2.30 16.21 -8.49
CA GLU A 79 -2.34 17.60 -8.97
C GLU A 79 -1.54 18.53 -8.05
N ARG A 80 -1.63 18.31 -6.73
CA ARG A 80 -0.97 19.11 -5.69
C ARG A 80 0.45 18.66 -5.34
N ALA A 81 0.85 17.47 -5.81
CA ALA A 81 2.16 16.92 -5.51
C ALA A 81 3.28 17.81 -6.06
N GLU A 82 4.11 18.35 -5.18
CA GLU A 82 5.30 19.13 -5.51
C GLU A 82 6.56 18.26 -5.57
N GLY A 83 6.51 17.07 -4.96
CA GLY A 83 7.61 16.13 -4.88
C GLY A 83 8.00 15.53 -6.21
N GLU A 84 9.30 15.29 -6.38
CA GLU A 84 9.86 14.50 -7.49
C GLU A 84 9.39 13.03 -7.40
N TYR A 85 9.13 12.58 -6.18
CA TYR A 85 8.60 11.27 -5.87
C TYR A 85 7.26 11.37 -5.15
N LEU A 86 6.41 10.37 -5.39
CA LEU A 86 5.07 10.28 -4.85
C LEU A 86 4.90 8.95 -4.13
N MET A 87 4.54 9.02 -2.86
CA MET A 87 4.04 7.89 -2.07
C MET A 87 2.54 8.07 -1.87
N MET A 88 1.75 7.07 -2.24
CA MET A 88 0.30 7.07 -2.05
C MET A 88 -0.08 6.01 -1.03
N LEU A 89 -0.86 6.38 -0.03
CA LEU A 89 -1.29 5.50 1.05
C LEU A 89 -2.81 5.54 1.21
N PRO A 90 -3.46 4.38 1.41
CA PRO A 90 -4.79 4.36 1.98
C PRO A 90 -4.70 4.56 3.50
N GLU A 91 -5.79 4.95 4.15
CA GLU A 91 -5.82 5.13 5.60
C GLU A 91 -5.75 3.82 6.40
N ASP A 92 -5.78 2.67 5.74
CA ASP A 92 -5.93 1.34 6.34
C ASP A 92 -4.65 0.49 6.35
N VAL A 93 -3.50 1.16 6.47
CA VAL A 93 -2.17 0.57 6.72
C VAL A 93 -1.51 1.20 7.95
N GLN A 94 -0.53 0.52 8.53
CA GLN A 94 0.32 1.04 9.60
C GLN A 94 1.78 0.97 9.17
N PHE A 95 2.58 1.98 9.48
CA PHE A 95 4.03 1.84 9.41
C PHE A 95 4.51 0.86 10.49
N VAL A 96 5.33 -0.11 10.10
CA VAL A 96 5.82 -1.20 10.97
C VAL A 96 7.34 -1.23 11.07
N ARG A 97 8.02 -0.28 10.43
CA ARG A 97 9.47 -0.15 10.43
C ARG A 97 9.85 1.32 10.48
N ARG A 98 10.68 1.70 11.45
CA ARG A 98 11.35 3.00 11.49
C ARG A 98 12.74 2.91 10.87
N GLY A 99 13.20 3.99 10.24
CA GLY A 99 14.55 4.05 9.65
C GLY A 99 14.62 4.84 8.36
N GLU A 100 15.66 4.55 7.56
CA GLU A 100 16.01 5.30 6.33
C GLU A 100 15.40 4.68 5.07
N TRP A 101 14.41 3.79 5.22
CA TRP A 101 13.77 3.06 4.12
C TRP A 101 13.19 3.96 3.01
N LEU A 102 12.78 5.18 3.33
CA LEU A 102 12.29 6.13 2.32
C LEU A 102 13.45 6.71 1.50
N ALA A 103 14.60 6.95 2.12
CA ALA A 103 15.81 7.35 1.40
C ALA A 103 16.27 6.24 0.45
N ASP A 104 16.19 4.98 0.87
CA ASP A 104 16.48 3.83 0.02
C ASP A 104 15.56 3.75 -1.20
N MET A 105 14.24 3.93 -0.99
CA MET A 105 13.30 3.94 -2.11
C MET A 105 13.59 5.08 -3.07
N VAL A 106 13.86 6.30 -2.56
CA VAL A 106 14.26 7.46 -3.37
C VAL A 106 15.52 7.16 -4.19
N GLU A 107 16.55 6.60 -3.56
CA GLU A 107 17.78 6.21 -4.24
C GLU A 107 17.51 5.19 -5.35
N LEU A 108 16.78 4.12 -5.05
CA LEU A 108 16.44 3.09 -6.01
C LEU A 108 15.76 3.68 -7.26
N VAL A 109 14.69 4.44 -7.09
CA VAL A 109 13.94 4.99 -8.24
C VAL A 109 14.70 6.10 -8.96
N ARG A 110 15.64 6.78 -8.31
CA ARG A 110 16.51 7.77 -8.95
C ARG A 110 17.53 7.10 -9.87
N ASP A 111 18.18 6.06 -9.36
CA ASP A 111 19.33 5.45 -10.01
C ASP A 111 18.91 4.36 -11.02
N HIS A 112 17.65 3.91 -10.95
CA HIS A 112 17.07 2.93 -11.86
C HIS A 112 15.80 3.46 -12.56
N PRO A 113 15.95 4.08 -13.75
CA PRO A 113 14.83 4.61 -14.55
C PRO A 113 13.80 3.57 -14.96
N GLU A 114 14.14 2.30 -14.98
CA GLU A 114 13.23 1.20 -15.27
C GLU A 114 12.29 0.85 -14.09
N VAL A 115 12.53 1.36 -12.88
CA VAL A 115 11.63 1.14 -11.75
C VAL A 115 10.35 1.95 -11.97
N GLY A 116 9.22 1.26 -12.12
CA GLY A 116 7.91 1.87 -12.29
C GLY A 116 7.19 2.16 -10.98
N HIS A 117 7.26 1.23 -10.04
CA HIS A 117 6.85 1.43 -8.65
C HIS A 117 7.58 0.48 -7.70
N VAL A 118 7.64 0.88 -6.44
CA VAL A 118 8.09 0.03 -5.33
C VAL A 118 6.87 -0.44 -4.54
N GLN A 119 6.78 -1.75 -4.32
CA GLN A 119 5.88 -2.38 -3.36
C GLN A 119 6.60 -2.44 -2.00
N PHE A 120 6.05 -1.78 -0.98
CA PHE A 120 6.71 -1.61 0.32
C PHE A 120 5.86 -2.05 1.52
N ASP A 121 4.69 -2.65 1.27
CA ASP A 121 3.85 -3.29 2.28
C ASP A 121 4.16 -4.78 2.44
N ALA A 122 3.92 -5.28 3.65
CA ALA A 122 4.11 -6.68 3.98
C ALA A 122 3.17 -7.56 3.15
N GLN A 123 3.76 -8.43 2.33
CA GLN A 123 3.01 -9.34 1.46
C GLN A 123 2.76 -10.67 2.17
N ARG A 124 1.52 -11.16 2.11
CA ARG A 124 1.18 -12.50 2.64
C ARG A 124 2.01 -13.61 1.99
N ARG A 125 2.25 -14.69 2.71
CA ARG A 125 2.98 -15.87 2.19
C ARG A 125 2.42 -16.39 0.85
N PRO A 126 1.09 -16.58 0.66
CA PRO A 126 0.57 -17.03 -0.63
C PRO A 126 0.79 -16.02 -1.76
N THR A 127 0.82 -14.72 -1.45
CA THR A 127 1.11 -13.66 -2.43
C THR A 127 2.56 -13.73 -2.89
N LEU A 128 3.51 -13.84 -1.95
CA LEU A 128 4.94 -13.98 -2.29
C LEU A 128 5.17 -15.24 -3.12
N ALA A 129 4.63 -16.38 -2.69
CA ALA A 129 4.78 -17.64 -3.41
C ALA A 129 4.20 -17.58 -4.84
N ARG A 130 3.08 -16.87 -5.04
CA ARG A 130 2.50 -16.67 -6.38
C ARG A 130 3.46 -15.95 -7.33
N HIS A 131 4.20 -14.97 -6.84
CA HIS A 131 5.06 -14.13 -7.69
C HIS A 131 6.47 -14.68 -7.84
N PHE A 132 7.05 -15.27 -6.78
CA PHE A 132 8.48 -15.55 -6.73
C PHE A 132 8.84 -17.04 -6.66
N THR A 133 7.86 -17.94 -6.49
CA THR A 133 8.11 -19.38 -6.59
C THR A 133 7.90 -19.85 -8.04
N PRO A 134 8.92 -20.42 -8.70
CA PRO A 134 8.76 -21.01 -10.02
C PRO A 134 7.69 -22.11 -10.00
N ARG A 135 6.79 -22.11 -10.99
CA ARG A 135 5.81 -23.18 -11.19
C ARG A 135 6.03 -23.82 -12.56
N PRO A 136 6.04 -25.17 -12.66
CA PRO A 136 6.16 -25.83 -13.95
C PRO A 136 4.97 -25.48 -14.86
N LEU A 137 5.22 -25.36 -16.16
CA LEU A 137 4.17 -25.12 -17.14
C LEU A 137 3.44 -26.44 -17.38
N ARG A 138 2.12 -26.48 -17.15
CA ARG A 138 1.31 -27.66 -17.53
C ARG A 138 0.75 -27.48 -18.93
N VAL A 139 1.21 -28.30 -19.87
CA VAL A 139 0.69 -28.35 -21.24
C VAL A 139 0.18 -29.75 -21.53
N ARG A 140 -1.13 -29.87 -21.81
CA ARG A 140 -1.80 -31.16 -22.12
C ARG A 140 -1.49 -32.26 -21.08
N GLY A 141 -1.48 -31.92 -19.80
CA GLY A 141 -1.22 -32.87 -18.71
C GLY A 141 0.26 -33.22 -18.48
N ARG A 142 1.20 -32.67 -19.25
CA ARG A 142 2.64 -32.79 -19.01
C ARG A 142 3.19 -31.56 -18.32
N GLU A 143 4.03 -31.76 -17.32
CA GLU A 143 4.80 -30.70 -16.66
C GLU A 143 6.08 -30.45 -17.45
N LEU A 144 6.18 -29.25 -18.01
CA LEU A 144 7.40 -28.76 -18.63
C LEU A 144 8.14 -27.89 -17.61
N PRO A 145 9.45 -28.09 -17.41
CA PRO A 145 10.23 -27.22 -16.54
C PRO A 145 10.16 -25.79 -17.08
N LEU A 146 9.60 -24.88 -16.27
CA LEU A 146 9.59 -23.47 -16.61
C LEU A 146 10.92 -22.87 -16.18
N VAL A 147 11.79 -22.58 -17.15
CA VAL A 147 13.01 -21.80 -16.89
C VAL A 147 12.60 -20.33 -16.79
N ARG A 148 12.21 -19.89 -15.59
CA ARG A 148 12.13 -18.45 -15.29
C ARG A 148 13.54 -17.94 -15.00
N ARG A 149 13.88 -16.79 -15.58
CA ARG A 149 15.07 -16.05 -15.16
C ARG A 149 14.92 -15.71 -13.68
N PRO A 150 16.01 -15.78 -12.89
CA PRO A 150 15.96 -15.32 -11.51
C PRO A 150 15.50 -13.86 -11.48
N PRO A 151 14.74 -13.45 -10.44
CA PRO A 151 14.31 -12.06 -10.31
C PRO A 151 15.54 -11.16 -10.20
N ARG A 152 15.43 -9.96 -10.77
CA ARG A 152 16.47 -8.94 -10.63
C ARG A 152 16.56 -8.52 -9.16
N ARG A 153 17.77 -8.28 -8.68
CA ARG A 153 18.02 -7.74 -7.34
C ARG A 153 18.80 -6.45 -7.49
N LEU A 154 18.28 -5.40 -6.88
CA LEU A 154 18.90 -4.09 -6.83
C LEU A 154 19.17 -3.75 -5.37
N ASN A 155 20.32 -3.11 -5.12
CA ASN A 155 20.74 -2.73 -3.78
C ASN A 155 21.04 -1.24 -3.77
N THR A 156 20.64 -0.56 -2.71
CA THR A 156 21.04 0.83 -2.45
C THR A 156 22.38 0.88 -1.72
N SER A 157 22.93 2.08 -1.60
CA SER A 157 24.17 2.39 -0.90
C SER A 157 24.17 2.01 0.58
N SER A 158 22.99 1.94 1.22
CA SER A 158 22.80 1.44 2.59
C SER A 158 22.84 -0.10 2.68
N GLY A 159 22.75 -0.79 1.55
CA GLY A 159 22.59 -2.25 1.46
C GLY A 159 21.14 -2.73 1.40
N ALA A 160 20.15 -1.84 1.41
CA ALA A 160 18.74 -2.24 1.28
C ALA A 160 18.48 -2.95 -0.05
N GLU A 161 17.78 -4.09 0.00
CA GLU A 161 17.54 -4.95 -1.16
C GLU A 161 16.11 -4.78 -1.71
N PHE A 162 16.03 -4.73 -3.04
CA PHE A 162 14.79 -4.67 -3.81
C PHE A 162 14.76 -5.78 -4.86
N VAL A 163 13.67 -6.53 -4.89
CA VAL A 163 13.51 -7.72 -5.74
C VAL A 163 12.49 -7.45 -6.85
N GLY A 164 12.94 -7.52 -8.10
CA GLY A 164 12.13 -7.27 -9.28
C GLY A 164 11.07 -8.35 -9.49
N TYR A 165 9.84 -7.92 -9.78
CA TYR A 165 8.74 -8.82 -10.14
C TYR A 165 8.85 -9.36 -11.58
N GLY A 166 9.74 -8.83 -12.41
CA GLY A 166 9.80 -9.18 -13.83
C GLY A 166 8.46 -8.95 -14.53
N ASP A 167 7.99 -9.96 -15.26
CA ASP A 167 6.75 -9.94 -16.04
C ASP A 167 5.51 -10.40 -15.26
N VAL A 168 5.65 -10.74 -13.97
CA VAL A 168 4.56 -11.37 -13.20
C VAL A 168 3.67 -10.37 -12.44
N ARG A 169 3.99 -9.08 -12.51
CA ARG A 169 3.24 -7.99 -11.89
C ARG A 169 3.25 -6.77 -12.79
N GLU A 170 2.14 -6.03 -12.79
CA GLU A 170 2.06 -4.76 -13.50
C GLU A 170 3.04 -3.74 -12.88
N PRO A 171 3.77 -2.97 -13.70
CA PRO A 171 4.92 -2.23 -13.22
C PRO A 171 4.62 -0.87 -12.58
N ILE A 172 3.36 -0.40 -12.63
CA ILE A 172 3.02 0.99 -12.24
C ILE A 172 2.12 1.11 -10.99
N GLY A 173 1.74 -0.01 -10.35
CA GLY A 173 0.82 0.00 -9.21
C GLY A 173 -0.55 0.62 -9.56
N GLY A 174 -1.30 -0.02 -10.46
CA GLY A 174 -2.51 0.56 -11.07
C GLY A 174 -3.59 1.03 -10.09
N ALA A 175 -3.80 0.29 -8.98
CA ALA A 175 -4.70 0.68 -7.88
C ALA A 175 -4.39 2.06 -7.27
N GLY A 176 -3.13 2.50 -7.39
CA GLY A 176 -2.67 3.81 -6.97
C GLY A 176 -2.31 3.96 -5.50
N ILE A 177 -2.97 3.24 -4.62
CA ILE A 177 -2.65 3.21 -3.18
C ILE A 177 -1.61 2.13 -2.85
N VAL A 178 -0.81 2.40 -1.81
CA VAL A 178 0.38 1.62 -1.45
C VAL A 178 1.37 1.55 -2.62
N THR A 179 1.73 2.73 -3.15
CA THR A 179 2.68 2.86 -4.25
C THR A 179 3.72 3.92 -3.93
N PHE A 180 4.95 3.68 -4.37
CA PHE A 180 6.02 4.68 -4.39
C PHE A 180 6.61 4.77 -5.79
N VAL A 181 6.53 5.94 -6.41
CA VAL A 181 6.84 6.16 -7.83
C VAL A 181 7.53 7.50 -8.05
N ARG A 182 8.16 7.68 -9.22
CA ARG A 182 8.47 9.03 -9.72
C ARG A 182 7.18 9.73 -10.11
N THR A 183 6.99 10.97 -9.65
CA THR A 183 5.78 11.76 -9.92
C THR A 183 5.56 11.96 -11.43
N GLU A 184 6.64 12.02 -12.21
CA GLU A 184 6.57 12.13 -13.68
C GLU A 184 5.85 10.94 -14.35
N ILE A 185 6.00 9.70 -13.83
CA ILE A 185 5.35 8.51 -14.41
C ILE A 185 3.83 8.69 -14.28
N ARG A 186 3.40 9.14 -13.10
CA ARG A 186 2.02 9.44 -12.77
C ARG A 186 1.42 10.50 -13.70
N ARG A 187 2.12 11.62 -13.87
CA ARG A 187 1.71 12.71 -14.76
C ARG A 187 1.65 12.28 -16.22
N ARG A 188 2.61 11.46 -16.67
CA ARG A 188 2.66 10.96 -18.06
C ARG A 188 1.53 9.99 -18.38
N LEU A 189 1.15 9.14 -17.43
CA LEU A 189 0.00 8.25 -17.60
C LEU A 189 -1.33 9.01 -17.52
N GLY A 190 -1.36 10.11 -16.77
CA GLY A 190 -2.54 10.96 -16.57
C GLY A 190 -3.41 10.52 -15.38
N PRO A 191 -4.50 11.25 -15.08
CA PRO A 191 -5.35 10.99 -13.92
C PRO A 191 -6.01 9.61 -13.99
N TRP A 192 -6.31 8.99 -12.85
CA TRP A 192 -7.20 7.82 -12.80
C TRP A 192 -8.58 8.16 -13.35
N ARG A 193 -9.17 7.25 -14.11
CA ARG A 193 -10.49 7.42 -14.73
C ARG A 193 -11.36 6.23 -14.38
N THR A 194 -12.52 6.48 -13.78
CA THR A 194 -13.50 5.42 -13.52
C THR A 194 -13.94 4.77 -14.83
N SER A 195 -14.12 3.46 -14.84
CA SER A 195 -14.55 2.72 -16.03
C SER A 195 -15.65 1.74 -15.67
N ALA A 196 -16.87 2.03 -16.15
CA ALA A 196 -18.02 1.13 -15.97
C ALA A 196 -17.78 -0.27 -16.57
N ARG A 197 -16.90 -0.40 -17.58
CA ARG A 197 -16.51 -1.69 -18.18
C ARG A 197 -15.72 -2.58 -17.22
N HIS A 198 -14.91 -1.96 -16.35
CA HIS A 198 -14.00 -2.67 -15.43
C HIS A 198 -14.50 -2.64 -13.98
N ALA A 199 -15.46 -1.78 -13.66
CA ALA A 199 -15.99 -1.64 -12.31
C ALA A 199 -16.64 -2.94 -11.83
N THR A 200 -16.30 -3.34 -10.60
CA THR A 200 -16.97 -4.43 -9.88
C THR A 200 -17.52 -3.90 -8.56
N LEU A 201 -18.54 -4.57 -8.00
CA LEU A 201 -19.11 -4.20 -6.69
C LEU A 201 -18.08 -4.22 -5.55
N GLN A 202 -16.99 -4.96 -5.70
CA GLN A 202 -15.94 -5.08 -4.69
C GLN A 202 -14.88 -4.00 -4.80
N ASP A 203 -14.79 -3.33 -5.96
CA ASP A 203 -13.72 -2.39 -6.27
C ASP A 203 -14.06 -0.97 -5.81
N SER A 204 -13.25 -0.42 -4.90
CA SER A 204 -13.35 0.99 -4.49
C SER A 204 -12.93 1.96 -5.62
N GLY A 205 -12.11 1.49 -6.56
CA GLY A 205 -11.56 2.27 -7.66
C GLY A 205 -12.46 2.36 -8.90
N LEU A 206 -13.64 1.72 -8.88
CA LEU A 206 -14.62 1.77 -9.98
C LEU A 206 -14.01 1.48 -11.36
N GLY A 207 -13.11 0.50 -11.45
CA GLY A 207 -12.45 0.08 -12.68
C GLY A 207 -11.27 0.96 -13.12
N ALA A 208 -10.87 1.94 -12.31
CA ALA A 208 -9.80 2.87 -12.67
C ALA A 208 -8.40 2.23 -12.71
N GLU A 209 -8.18 1.17 -11.94
CA GLU A 209 -6.94 0.39 -11.98
C GLU A 209 -6.73 -0.25 -13.36
N ASP A 210 -7.73 -0.99 -13.85
CA ASP A 210 -7.64 -1.68 -15.14
C ASP A 210 -7.48 -0.71 -16.30
N GLU A 211 -8.22 0.40 -16.29
CA GLU A 211 -8.10 1.45 -17.32
C GLU A 211 -6.68 2.05 -17.34
N MET A 212 -6.08 2.24 -16.18
CA MET A 212 -4.71 2.73 -16.05
C MET A 212 -3.68 1.75 -16.59
N ILE A 213 -3.86 0.46 -16.29
CA ILE A 213 -3.01 -0.61 -16.80
C ILE A 213 -3.12 -0.68 -18.33
N GLU A 214 -4.32 -0.57 -18.89
CA GLU A 214 -4.52 -0.50 -20.34
C GLU A 214 -3.78 0.70 -20.97
N ARG A 215 -3.83 1.88 -20.33
CA ARG A 215 -3.06 3.05 -20.79
C ARG A 215 -1.56 2.83 -20.72
N TYR A 216 -1.05 2.26 -19.64
CA TYR A 216 0.37 1.91 -19.53
C TYR A 216 0.81 0.97 -20.66
N ARG A 217 0.03 -0.08 -20.94
CA ARG A 217 0.34 -1.06 -22.01
C ARG A 217 0.38 -0.43 -23.40
N ARG A 218 -0.34 0.68 -23.62
CA ARG A 218 -0.31 1.48 -24.87
C ARG A 218 0.78 2.55 -24.88
N SER A 219 1.44 2.79 -23.75
CA SER A 219 2.53 3.75 -23.64
C SER A 219 3.85 3.15 -24.17
N SER A 220 4.85 4.01 -24.38
CA SER A 220 6.20 3.57 -24.75
C SER A 220 7.09 3.26 -23.53
N LEU A 221 6.53 3.29 -22.31
CA LEU A 221 7.28 3.07 -21.08
C LEU A 221 7.71 1.61 -20.97
N ARG A 222 8.92 1.39 -20.44
CA ARG A 222 9.48 0.06 -20.16
C ARG A 222 9.83 0.02 -18.68
N LEU A 223 8.85 -0.36 -17.88
CA LEU A 223 8.95 -0.32 -16.43
C LEU A 223 8.83 -1.71 -15.83
N GLU A 224 9.36 -1.88 -14.63
CA GLU A 224 9.26 -3.05 -13.78
C GLU A 224 8.88 -2.65 -12.34
N ALA A 225 8.08 -3.47 -11.68
CA ALA A 225 7.78 -3.33 -10.27
C ALA A 225 8.86 -3.98 -9.42
N PHE A 226 9.20 -3.38 -8.27
CA PHE A 226 10.16 -3.95 -7.33
C PHE A 226 9.54 -4.11 -5.94
N LEU A 227 9.75 -5.26 -5.31
CA LEU A 227 9.41 -5.52 -3.92
C LEU A 227 10.55 -5.04 -3.02
N MET A 228 10.26 -4.16 -2.07
CA MET A 228 11.16 -3.86 -0.97
C MET A 228 11.24 -5.07 -0.04
N ARG A 229 12.44 -5.62 0.19
CA ARG A 229 12.61 -6.84 0.97
C ARG A 229 12.04 -6.74 2.39
N TYR A 230 12.36 -5.66 3.11
CA TYR A 230 11.82 -5.42 4.45
C TYR A 230 10.74 -4.34 4.38
N PRO A 231 9.46 -4.73 4.53
CA PRO A 231 8.34 -3.81 4.38
C PRO A 231 8.43 -2.60 5.32
N ALA A 232 7.97 -1.46 4.83
CA ALA A 232 7.79 -0.25 5.64
C ALA A 232 6.39 -0.21 6.28
N VAL A 233 5.38 -0.76 5.60
CA VAL A 233 3.98 -0.75 6.08
C VAL A 233 3.36 -2.15 6.12
N ALA A 234 2.24 -2.27 6.84
CA ALA A 234 1.40 -3.47 6.86
C ALA A 234 -0.07 -3.08 6.80
N ASP A 235 -0.88 -3.85 6.07
CA ASP A 235 -2.34 -3.75 6.10
C ASP A 235 -2.87 -3.92 7.54
N VAL A 236 -3.80 -3.08 7.95
CA VAL A 236 -4.54 -3.28 9.20
C VAL A 236 -5.49 -4.46 9.04
N VAL A 237 -5.48 -5.38 10.02
CA VAL A 237 -6.38 -6.53 10.06
C VAL A 237 -7.13 -6.53 11.37
N THR A 238 -8.45 -6.33 11.30
CA THR A 238 -9.34 -6.36 12.47
C THR A 238 -10.47 -7.37 12.31
N ASP A 239 -10.77 -7.81 11.09
CA ASP A 239 -11.81 -8.79 10.82
C ASP A 239 -11.25 -10.23 10.89
N PRO A 240 -11.92 -11.17 11.59
CA PRO A 240 -11.52 -12.58 11.64
C PRO A 240 -11.40 -13.27 10.29
N ARG A 241 -11.95 -12.70 9.21
CA ARG A 241 -11.77 -13.17 7.83
C ARG A 241 -10.45 -12.73 7.19
N GLY A 242 -9.57 -12.10 7.99
CA GLY A 242 -8.25 -11.59 7.60
C GLY A 242 -8.29 -10.40 6.67
N THR A 243 -9.19 -9.46 6.97
CA THR A 243 -9.28 -8.19 6.25
C THR A 243 -9.51 -7.01 7.19
N LYS A 244 -9.36 -5.79 6.68
CA LYS A 244 -9.85 -4.56 7.30
C LYS A 244 -11.35 -4.38 7.11
N ALA A 245 -11.96 -3.59 7.99
CA ALA A 245 -13.29 -3.07 7.77
C ALA A 245 -13.33 -2.16 6.53
N ARG A 246 -14.46 -2.18 5.83
CA ARG A 246 -14.63 -1.54 4.52
C ARG A 246 -15.83 -0.62 4.52
N ILE A 247 -15.71 0.50 3.82
CA ILE A 247 -16.83 1.39 3.56
C ILE A 247 -17.38 1.11 2.15
N ARG A 248 -18.68 0.86 2.02
CA ARG A 248 -19.35 0.57 0.74
C ARG A 248 -20.76 1.15 0.77
N PHE A 249 -21.29 1.50 -0.41
CA PHE A 249 -22.68 1.95 -0.57
C PHE A 249 -23.03 3.16 0.33
N GLY A 250 -22.19 4.20 0.28
CA GLY A 250 -22.25 5.36 1.17
C GLY A 250 -21.55 5.09 2.50
N ASP A 251 -22.13 5.57 3.60
CA ASP A 251 -21.56 5.50 4.94
C ASP A 251 -21.76 4.14 5.65
N ARG A 252 -21.83 3.03 4.90
CA ARG A 252 -21.98 1.69 5.50
C ARG A 252 -20.64 1.02 5.70
N ARG A 253 -20.37 0.62 6.93
CA ARG A 253 -19.16 -0.08 7.33
C ARG A 253 -19.41 -1.58 7.48
N TYR A 254 -18.64 -2.37 6.75
CA TYR A 254 -18.70 -3.83 6.72
C TYR A 254 -17.47 -4.43 7.40
N GLY A 255 -17.69 -5.52 8.13
CA GLY A 255 -16.66 -6.21 8.87
C GLY A 255 -16.32 -5.57 10.22
N ARG A 256 -15.52 -6.28 11.03
CA ARG A 256 -15.16 -5.81 12.37
C ARG A 256 -14.25 -4.60 12.30
N TYR A 257 -14.70 -3.49 12.88
CA TYR A 257 -13.93 -2.26 13.03
C TYR A 257 -13.73 -1.96 14.52
N ALA A 258 -12.49 -1.76 14.92
CA ALA A 258 -12.12 -1.51 16.31
C ALA A 258 -10.77 -0.78 16.35
N PRO A 259 -10.49 0.03 17.38
CA PRO A 259 -9.16 0.58 17.62
C PRO A 259 -8.15 -0.53 17.88
N PRO A 260 -6.83 -0.22 17.88
CA PRO A 260 -5.82 -1.15 18.37
C PRO A 260 -6.17 -1.67 19.76
N PRO A 261 -6.14 -3.00 20.01
CA PRO A 261 -6.43 -3.56 21.33
C PRO A 261 -5.46 -3.05 22.40
N GLU A 262 -4.20 -2.83 22.03
CA GLU A 262 -3.19 -2.17 22.84
C GLU A 262 -2.70 -0.90 22.12
N PRO A 263 -3.34 0.26 22.38
CA PRO A 263 -2.95 1.52 21.75
C PRO A 263 -1.46 1.87 21.91
N PRO A 264 -0.87 2.64 20.98
CA PRO A 264 -1.54 3.29 19.85
C PRO A 264 -1.53 2.47 18.54
N PHE A 265 -0.97 1.25 18.51
CA PHE A 265 -0.65 0.54 17.26
C PHE A 265 -1.20 -0.89 17.25
N TYR A 266 -1.67 -1.36 16.08
CA TYR A 266 -2.05 -2.76 15.88
C TYR A 266 -0.83 -3.68 15.88
N TYR A 267 0.29 -3.21 15.34
CA TYR A 267 1.52 -3.99 15.24
C TYR A 267 2.67 -3.29 15.95
N ARG A 268 3.63 -4.07 16.45
CA ARG A 268 4.94 -3.55 16.86
C ARG A 268 5.65 -2.86 15.68
N ILE A 269 6.35 -1.77 15.95
CA ILE A 269 7.26 -1.11 15.01
C ILE A 269 8.68 -1.62 15.23
N TRP A 270 9.31 -2.12 14.17
CA TRP A 270 10.69 -2.60 14.16
C TRP A 270 11.70 -1.45 14.03
N ASP A 271 12.81 -1.56 14.76
CA ASP A 271 14.05 -0.81 14.47
C ASP A 271 14.90 -1.53 13.41
N GLU A 272 15.71 -0.78 12.66
CA GLU A 272 16.53 -1.35 11.57
C GLU A 272 17.51 -2.42 12.03
N HIS A 273 18.14 -2.23 13.21
CA HIS A 273 19.07 -3.20 13.78
C HIS A 273 18.40 -4.53 14.14
N GLU A 274 17.08 -4.58 14.25
CA GLU A 274 16.33 -5.79 14.55
C GLU A 274 16.02 -6.64 13.30
N LEU A 275 16.13 -6.07 12.10
CA LEU A 275 15.66 -6.70 10.86
C LEU A 275 16.47 -7.93 10.44
N GLY A 276 17.69 -8.08 10.98
CA GLY A 276 18.53 -9.27 10.75
C GLY A 276 17.84 -10.58 11.14
N ARG A 277 16.85 -10.55 12.03
CA ARG A 277 16.04 -11.74 12.39
C ARG A 277 15.25 -12.32 11.21
N PHE A 278 15.01 -11.51 10.17
CA PHE A 278 14.25 -11.89 8.98
C PHE A 278 15.16 -12.23 7.78
N ALA A 279 16.48 -12.32 7.99
CA ALA A 279 17.44 -12.54 6.91
C ALA A 279 17.27 -13.89 6.18
N SER A 280 16.67 -14.90 6.82
CA SER A 280 16.42 -16.21 6.21
C SER A 280 15.24 -16.24 5.24
N TYR A 281 14.37 -15.23 5.26
CA TYR A 281 13.18 -15.20 4.39
C TYR A 281 13.51 -14.61 3.01
N GLU A 282 13.14 -15.35 1.96
CA GLU A 282 13.32 -14.97 0.57
C GLU A 282 11.98 -15.08 -0.19
N PRO A 283 11.63 -14.10 -1.05
CA PRO A 283 12.36 -12.84 -1.31
C PRO A 283 12.19 -11.78 -0.20
N ALA A 284 11.26 -12.01 0.73
CA ALA A 284 10.92 -11.13 1.83
C ALA A 284 10.25 -11.96 2.95
N PRO A 285 10.31 -11.54 4.23
CA PRO A 285 9.47 -12.11 5.27
C PRO A 285 8.00 -11.91 4.93
N PRO A 286 7.17 -12.98 4.96
CA PRO A 286 5.76 -12.84 4.69
C PRO A 286 5.06 -12.08 5.82
N PHE A 287 3.91 -11.47 5.53
CA PHE A 287 3.11 -10.67 6.47
C PHE A 287 2.97 -11.36 7.84
N GLU A 288 2.62 -12.65 7.82
CA GLU A 288 2.34 -13.47 8.99
C GLU A 288 3.55 -13.65 9.92
N GLU A 289 4.75 -13.46 9.40
CA GLU A 289 6.03 -13.56 10.14
C GLU A 289 6.59 -12.18 10.49
N PHE A 290 6.34 -11.19 9.62
CA PHE A 290 6.93 -9.86 9.76
C PHE A 290 6.16 -8.99 10.76
N VAL A 291 4.83 -9.06 10.78
CA VAL A 291 4.04 -8.26 11.72
C VAL A 291 3.96 -8.96 13.08
N LEU A 292 4.08 -8.19 14.15
CA LEU A 292 3.84 -8.67 15.51
C LEU A 292 2.61 -7.96 16.09
N PRO A 293 1.43 -8.61 16.08
CA PRO A 293 0.21 -8.06 16.64
C PRO A 293 0.35 -7.66 18.12
N ARG A 294 -0.37 -6.61 18.51
CA ARG A 294 -0.45 -6.15 19.90
C ARG A 294 -1.87 -6.35 20.45
N GLY A 295 -2.01 -7.29 21.38
CA GLY A 295 -3.29 -7.62 22.01
C GLY A 295 -4.30 -8.37 21.13
N PHE A 296 -3.88 -9.00 20.04
CA PHE A 296 -4.72 -9.91 19.23
C PHE A 296 -3.88 -10.95 18.48
N GLU A 297 -4.55 -11.95 17.92
CA GLU A 297 -3.94 -12.96 17.06
C GLU A 297 -4.30 -12.72 15.60
N LEU A 298 -3.38 -13.03 14.68
CA LEU A 298 -3.69 -12.98 13.25
C LEU A 298 -4.71 -14.07 12.90
N PRO A 299 -5.68 -13.78 12.03
CA PRO A 299 -6.58 -14.79 11.50
C PRO A 299 -5.84 -15.64 10.45
N LEU A 300 -5.32 -16.78 10.89
CA LEU A 300 -4.57 -17.72 10.07
C LEU A 300 -5.42 -18.96 9.70
N ASP A 301 -5.15 -19.56 8.55
CA ASP A 301 -5.62 -20.90 8.20
C ASP A 301 -4.78 -21.99 8.89
N GLU A 302 -5.19 -23.25 8.73
CA GLU A 302 -4.49 -24.42 9.31
C GLU A 302 -3.03 -24.55 8.84
N ALA A 303 -2.68 -23.95 7.69
CA ALA A 303 -1.34 -23.93 7.15
C ALA A 303 -0.53 -22.69 7.58
N GLY A 304 -1.06 -21.87 8.48
CA GLY A 304 -0.42 -20.66 9.00
C GLY A 304 -0.40 -19.49 8.00
N ASN A 305 -1.23 -19.52 6.96
CA ASN A 305 -1.38 -18.38 6.05
C ASN A 305 -2.50 -17.45 6.52
N MET A 306 -2.32 -16.15 6.35
CA MET A 306 -3.35 -15.18 6.68
C MET A 306 -4.55 -15.33 5.75
N LEU A 307 -5.72 -15.55 6.37
CA LEU A 307 -7.02 -15.67 5.73
C LEU A 307 -7.28 -14.41 4.91
N LYS A 308 -7.91 -14.51 3.74
CA LYS A 308 -8.31 -13.31 3.00
C LYS A 308 -9.60 -13.55 2.23
N THR A 309 -10.70 -13.06 2.79
CA THR A 309 -12.00 -13.08 2.12
C THR A 309 -12.43 -11.68 1.72
N ASN A 310 -12.55 -11.46 0.41
CA ASN A 310 -12.81 -10.13 -0.16
C ASN A 310 -14.27 -9.83 -0.48
N VAL A 311 -15.19 -10.75 -0.21
CA VAL A 311 -16.57 -10.64 -0.68
C VAL A 311 -17.40 -9.86 0.33
N VAL A 312 -17.76 -8.61 -0.02
CA VAL A 312 -18.85 -7.87 0.62
C VAL A 312 -20.10 -8.02 -0.24
N THR A 313 -21.19 -8.51 0.34
CA THR A 313 -22.49 -8.60 -0.34
C THR A 313 -23.46 -7.55 0.22
N LYS A 314 -24.52 -7.21 -0.52
CA LYS A 314 -25.55 -6.29 -0.02
C LYS A 314 -26.28 -6.83 1.21
N GLN A 315 -26.23 -8.14 1.43
CA GLN A 315 -26.86 -8.86 2.53
C GLN A 315 -25.94 -9.01 3.75
N GLU A 316 -24.66 -8.66 3.62
CA GLU A 316 -23.74 -8.72 4.75
C GLU A 316 -24.12 -7.70 5.82
N PRO A 317 -24.03 -8.04 7.12
CA PRO A 317 -24.23 -7.09 8.20
C PRO A 317 -23.31 -5.88 8.08
N TYR A 318 -23.86 -4.69 8.37
CA TYR A 318 -23.12 -3.44 8.36
C TYR A 318 -23.57 -2.52 9.49
N GLU A 319 -22.66 -1.63 9.86
CA GLU A 319 -22.93 -0.44 10.68
C GLU A 319 -23.19 0.75 9.73
N VAL A 320 -24.21 1.57 10.03
CA VAL A 320 -24.37 2.87 9.36
C VAL A 320 -23.65 3.91 10.20
N ILE A 321 -22.68 4.58 9.61
CA ILE A 321 -21.96 5.67 10.26
C ILE A 321 -22.82 6.92 10.18
N ALA A 322 -22.99 7.58 11.31
CA ALA A 322 -23.73 8.83 11.43
C ALA A 322 -22.90 9.85 12.24
N PRO A 323 -23.13 11.16 12.02
CA PRO A 323 -22.41 12.26 12.71
C PRO A 323 -22.50 12.27 14.24
#